data_AF-A0A3N5SIV5-F1
#
_entry.id   AF-A0A3N5SIV5-F1
#
_cell.length_a   1.000
_cell.length_b   1.000
_cell.length_c   1.000
_cell.angle_alpha   90.00
_cell.angle_beta   90.00
_cell.angle_gamma   90.00
#
_symmetry.space_group_name_H-M   'P 1'
#
loop_
_entity.id
_entity.type
_entity.pdbx_description
1 polymer ?
#
loop_
_entity_poly.entity_id
_entity_poly.type
_entity_poly.pdbx_seq_one_letter_code
_entity_poly.pdbx_strand_id
1 'polypeptide(L)' 'MFTVKQLSKLAGVTPRTLHHYDAIGLLKPSRVGDNGYRYYG' A
#
# COMPACT_ATOMS: atom_id res chain seq x y z
N MET A 1 4.36 3.75 9.72
CA MET A 1 4.70 3.62 8.28
C MET A 1 4.57 2.15 7.91
N PHE A 2 3.40 1.75 7.43
CA PHE A 2 3.07 0.38 7.08
C PHE A 2 3.44 0.11 5.62
N THR A 3 4.02 -1.04 5.32
CA THR A 3 4.16 -1.49 3.93
C THR A 3 2.82 -1.99 3.42
N VAL A 4 2.64 -2.08 2.09
CA VAL A 4 1.46 -2.75 1.48
C VAL A 4 1.17 -4.09 2.16
N LYS A 5 2.22 -4.86 2.48
CA LYS A 5 2.13 -6.18 3.10
C LYS A 5 1.67 -6.14 4.56
N GLN A 6 2.05 -5.11 5.32
CA GLN A 6 1.54 -4.94 6.68
C GLN A 6 0.12 -4.40 6.68
N LEU A 7 -0.18 -3.43 5.82
CA LEU A 7 -1.52 -2.86 5.68
C LEU A 7 -2.52 -3.92 5.18
N SER A 8 -2.10 -4.78 4.25
CA SER A 8 -2.91 -5.92 3.78
C SER A 8 -3.26 -6.86 4.92
N LYS A 9 -2.31 -7.13 5.82
CA LYS A 9 -2.51 -8.03 6.96
C LYS A 9 -3.41 -7.41 8.04
N LEU A 10 -3.30 -6.11 8.27
CA LEU A 10 -4.13 -5.36 9.21
C LEU A 10 -5.58 -5.20 8.71
N ALA A 11 -5.75 -4.85 7.43
CA ALA A 11 -7.05 -4.62 6.82
C ALA A 11 -7.73 -5.92 6.33
N GLY A 12 -7.07 -7.08 6.46
CA GLY A 12 -7.61 -8.37 6.00
C GLY A 12 -7.81 -8.48 4.49
N VAL A 13 -7.21 -7.58 3.72
CA VAL A 13 -7.29 -7.54 2.25
C VAL A 13 -5.99 -8.03 1.64
N THR A 14 -6.02 -8.43 0.37
CA THR A 14 -4.79 -8.88 -0.29
C THR A 14 -3.92 -7.70 -0.74
N PRO A 15 -2.59 -7.86 -0.86
CA PRO A 15 -1.71 -6.85 -1.47
C PRO A 15 -2.19 -6.44 -2.87
N ARG A 16 -2.76 -7.38 -3.63
CA ARG A 16 -3.32 -7.15 -4.96
C ARG A 16 -4.51 -6.17 -4.91
N THR A 17 -5.36 -6.28 -3.90
CA THR A 17 -6.47 -5.34 -3.65
C THR A 17 -5.94 -3.94 -3.34
N LEU A 18 -4.89 -3.84 -2.52
CA LEU A 18 -4.26 -2.55 -2.25
C LEU A 18 -3.60 -1.94 -3.50
N HIS A 19 -2.94 -2.75 -4.32
CA HIS A 19 -2.39 -2.29 -5.59
C HIS A 19 -3.48 -1.80 -6.54
N HIS A 20 -4.65 -2.45 -6.53
CA HIS A 20 -5.81 -1.97 -7.28
C HIS A 20 -6.28 -0.61 -6.77
N TYR A 21 -6.38 -0.42 -5.44
CA TYR A 21 -6.75 0.86 -4.83
C TYR A 21 -5.74 1.99 -5.08
N ASP A 22 -4.45 1.65 -5.13
CA ASP A 22 -3.38 2.56 -5.54
C ASP A 22 -3.49 2.93 -7.02
N ALA A 23 -3.75 1.94 -7.89
CA ALA A 23 -3.89 2.16 -9.34
C ALA A 23 -5.11 3.02 -9.70
N ILE A 24 -6.21 2.90 -8.96
CA ILE A 24 -7.41 3.75 -9.13
C ILE A 24 -7.31 5.07 -8.35
N GLY A 25 -6.23 5.30 -7.61
CA GLY A 25 -6.01 6.54 -6.84
C GLY A 25 -6.85 6.68 -5.57
N LEU A 26 -7.52 5.61 -5.13
CA LEU A 26 -8.32 5.58 -3.91
C LEU A 26 -7.44 5.62 -2.65
N LEU A 27 -6.25 5.00 -2.72
CA LEU A 27 -5.29 4.99 -1.62
C LEU A 27 -3.92 5.44 -2.14
N LYS A 28 -3.53 6.69 -1.87
CA LYS A 28 -2.21 7.19 -2.24
C LYS A 28 -1.17 6.78 -1.19
N PRO A 29 -0.01 6.24 -1.60
CA PRO A 29 1.04 5.89 -0.66
C PRO A 29 1.61 7.17 -0.05
N SER A 30 1.60 7.27 1.28
CA SER A 30 2.14 8.42 2.01
C SER A 30 3.63 8.63 1.75
N ARG A 31 4.37 7.59 1.35
CA ARG A 31 5.79 7.70 0.99
C ARG A 31 6.20 6.62 -0.01
N VAL A 32 6.89 7.00 -1.07
CA VAL A 32 7.58 6.07 -1.96
C VAL A 32 9.05 6.10 -1.56
N GLY A 33 9.57 4.98 -1.07
CA GLY A 33 11.00 4.86 -0.76
C GLY A 33 11.81 4.70 -2.05
N ASP A 34 13.06 5.14 -1.99
CA ASP A 34 14.00 5.13 -3.13
C ASP A 34 14.18 3.74 -3.75
N ASN A 35 14.04 2.68 -2.95
CA ASN A 35 14.04 1.27 -3.39
C ASN A 35 12.74 0.82 -4.12
N GLY A 36 11.83 1.73 -4.47
CA GLY A 36 10.54 1.39 -5.10
C GLY A 36 9.48 0.84 -4.14
N TYR A 37 9.76 0.76 -2.84
CA TYR A 37 8.80 0.31 -1.83
C TYR A 37 7.80 1.41 -1.51
N ARG A 38 6.50 1.09 -1.64
CA ARG A 38 5.39 1.96 -1.27
C ARG A 38 5.04 1.77 0.19
N TYR A 39 5.12 2.86 0.93
CA TYR A 39 4.75 2.94 2.33
C TYR A 39 3.46 3.73 2.50
N TYR A 40 2.56 3.14 3.27
CA TYR A 40 1.28 3.66 3.67
C TYR A 40 1.40 4.02 5.15
N GLY A 41 1.52 5.31 5.43
CA GLY A 41 1.64 5.86 6.78
C GLY A 41 0.36 6.56 7.16
#